data_AF-A0A142Y774-F1
#
_entry.id   AF-A0A142Y774-F1
#
_cell.length_a   1.000
_cell.length_b   1.000
_cell.length_c   1.000
_cell.angle_alpha   90.00
_cell.angle_beta   90.00
_cell.angle_gamma   90.00
#
_symmetry.space_group_name_H-M   'P 1'
#
loop_
_entity.id
_entity.type
_entity.pdbx_description
1 polymer ?
#
loop_
_entity_poly.entity_id
_entity_poly.type
_entity_poly.pdbx_seq_one_letter_code
_entity_poly.pdbx_strand_id
1 'polypeptide(L)'
;MTINPYHSQSSGSDIPEFPSSETKELRDTFESLSRWQLLVAILGVLITAFWTIVPMVQFLAYRFSNARGIRSLLLVTIYFGFSILMYAIPTWKLFQAIQSLRRYRSRSSSVLEVVQGQLSFWRTVGWIAMLLVAYYLFAILYSLFYGFGVRPF
;
A
#
# COMPACT_ATOMS: atom_id res chain seq x y z
N MET A 1 -55.34 18.69 23.76
CA MET A 1 -54.03 19.37 23.63
C MET A 1 -52.97 18.28 23.65
N THR A 2 -52.51 17.88 22.48
CA THR A 2 -51.57 16.77 22.29
C THR A 2 -50.21 17.39 22.01
N ILE A 3 -49.30 17.33 22.98
CA ILE A 3 -47.94 17.84 22.87
C ILE A 3 -47.13 16.78 22.12
N ASN A 4 -46.61 17.13 20.95
CA ASN A 4 -45.77 16.27 20.12
C ASN A 4 -44.32 16.35 20.63
N PRO A 5 -43.74 15.27 21.20
CA PRO A 5 -42.42 15.34 21.87
C PRO A 5 -41.22 15.26 20.91
N TYR A 6 -41.41 15.26 19.59
CA TYR A 6 -40.33 15.09 18.62
C TYR A 6 -39.74 16.38 18.02
N HIS A 7 -40.04 17.54 18.62
CA HIS A 7 -39.35 18.79 18.29
C HIS A 7 -38.19 19.08 19.25
N SER A 8 -37.25 18.15 19.36
CA SER A 8 -35.89 18.49 19.80
C SER A 8 -35.10 18.94 18.57
N GLN A 9 -35.21 20.24 18.25
CA GLN A 9 -34.20 20.94 17.46
C GLN A 9 -32.85 20.83 18.18
N SER A 10 -32.05 19.82 17.89
CA SER A 10 -30.59 19.92 18.08
C SER A 10 -29.99 20.57 16.84
N SER A 11 -30.32 21.86 16.66
CA SER A 11 -29.52 22.76 15.83
C SER A 11 -28.22 23.00 16.56
N GLY A 12 -27.25 22.14 16.31
CA GLY A 12 -25.96 22.18 16.98
C GLY A 12 -25.09 21.08 16.42
N SER A 13 -24.85 21.13 15.10
CA SER A 13 -23.63 20.53 14.57
C SER A 13 -22.47 21.32 15.15
N ASP A 14 -22.08 21.00 16.39
CA ASP A 14 -20.79 21.33 16.98
C ASP A 14 -19.71 20.55 16.22
N ILE A 15 -19.61 20.81 14.91
CA ILE A 15 -18.40 20.56 14.18
C ILE A 15 -17.53 21.72 14.61
N PRO A 16 -16.46 21.51 15.39
CA PRO A 16 -15.51 22.58 15.68
C PRO A 16 -15.08 23.15 14.34
N GLU A 17 -15.51 24.39 14.08
CA GLU A 17 -15.18 25.12 12.88
C GLU A 17 -13.70 25.45 13.04
N PHE A 18 -12.84 24.55 12.54
CA PHE A 18 -11.40 24.75 12.56
C PHE A 18 -11.12 26.14 11.98
N PRO A 19 -10.29 26.96 12.65
CA PRO A 19 -10.00 28.30 12.17
C PRO A 19 -9.57 28.22 10.70
N SER A 20 -10.13 29.10 9.87
CA SER A 20 -10.02 29.06 8.41
C SER A 20 -8.56 29.10 7.90
N SER A 21 -7.64 29.58 8.75
CA SER A 21 -6.18 29.54 8.55
C SER A 21 -5.60 28.12 8.68
N GLU A 22 -5.97 27.35 9.71
CA GLU A 22 -5.48 25.98 9.93
C GLU A 22 -5.98 25.02 8.85
N THR A 23 -7.22 25.20 8.41
CA THR A 23 -7.79 24.42 7.30
C THR A 23 -7.12 24.72 5.96
N LYS A 24 -6.59 25.94 5.78
CA LYS A 24 -5.83 26.31 4.57
C LYS A 24 -4.44 25.68 4.59
N GLU A 25 -3.71 25.74 5.70
CA GLU A 25 -2.39 25.10 5.83
C GLU A 25 -2.46 23.57 5.70
N LEU A 26 -3.48 22.94 6.30
CA LEU A 26 -3.74 21.51 6.12
C LEU A 26 -4.00 21.16 4.66
N ARG A 27 -4.79 21.98 3.96
CA ARG A 27 -5.11 21.76 2.55
C ARG A 27 -3.88 21.87 1.66
N ASP A 28 -3.04 22.87 1.88
CA ASP A 28 -1.80 23.07 1.11
C ASP A 28 -0.81 21.92 1.37
N THR A 29 -0.71 21.47 2.62
CA THR A 29 0.09 20.30 3.01
C THR A 29 -0.39 19.04 2.31
N PHE A 30 -1.70 18.77 2.35
CA PHE A 30 -2.27 17.62 1.66
C PHE A 30 -2.07 17.71 0.14
N GLU A 31 -2.15 18.90 -0.44
CA GLU A 31 -1.94 19.08 -1.88
C GLU A 31 -0.50 18.76 -2.28
N SER A 32 0.49 19.26 -1.54
CA SER A 32 1.89 18.91 -1.74
C SER A 32 2.12 17.40 -1.61
N LEU A 33 1.58 16.80 -0.55
CA LEU A 33 1.72 15.38 -0.24
C LEU A 33 1.09 14.51 -1.34
N SER A 34 -0.03 14.95 -1.93
CA SER A 34 -0.71 14.26 -3.04
C SER A 34 0.14 14.13 -4.30
N ARG A 35 0.93 15.16 -4.62
CA ARG A 35 1.78 15.18 -5.82
C ARG A 35 2.92 14.18 -5.67
N TRP A 36 3.53 14.13 -4.49
CA TRP A 36 4.54 13.14 -4.15
C TRP A 36 3.97 11.73 -4.12
N GLN A 37 2.78 11.54 -3.53
CA GLN A 37 2.11 10.24 -3.52
C GLN A 37 1.77 9.75 -4.93
N LEU A 38 1.34 10.64 -5.82
CA LEU A 38 1.08 10.30 -7.22
C LEU A 38 2.37 9.88 -7.93
N LEU A 39 3.47 10.61 -7.73
CA LEU A 39 4.78 10.28 -8.29
C LEU A 39 5.27 8.91 -7.79
N VAL A 40 5.16 8.64 -6.49
CA VAL A 40 5.52 7.36 -5.88
C VAL A 40 4.62 6.24 -6.40
N ALA A 41 3.32 6.48 -6.59
CA ALA A 41 2.40 5.49 -7.16
C ALA A 41 2.80 5.12 -8.60
N ILE A 42 3.13 6.12 -9.42
CA ILE A 42 3.58 5.91 -10.81
C ILE A 42 4.89 5.11 -10.82
N LEU A 43 5.87 5.49 -10.00
CA LEU A 43 7.11 4.74 -9.86
C LEU A 43 6.86 3.30 -9.39
N GLY A 44 5.95 3.11 -8.42
CA GLY A 44 5.54 1.79 -7.93
C GLY A 44 4.96 0.92 -9.03
N VAL A 45 4.09 1.47 -9.88
CA VAL A 45 3.56 0.77 -11.06
C VAL A 45 4.68 0.39 -12.03
N LEU A 46 5.60 1.30 -12.34
CA LEU A 46 6.71 1.04 -13.25
C LEU A 46 7.64 -0.05 -12.72
N ILE A 47 7.97 0.00 -11.44
CA ILE A 47 8.77 -1.02 -10.74
C ILE A 47 8.04 -2.37 -10.80
N THR A 48 6.74 -2.39 -10.48
CA THR A 48 5.92 -3.62 -10.54
C THR A 48 5.92 -4.20 -11.95
N ALA A 49 5.69 -3.36 -12.97
CA ALA A 49 5.68 -3.78 -14.37
C ALA A 49 7.04 -4.33 -14.80
N PHE A 50 8.13 -3.65 -14.45
CA PHE A 50 9.49 -4.10 -14.72
C PHE A 50 9.76 -5.47 -14.07
N TRP A 51 9.46 -5.62 -12.77
CA TRP A 51 9.61 -6.88 -12.04
C TRP A 51 8.68 -7.99 -12.53
N THR A 52 7.60 -7.66 -13.23
CA THR A 52 6.69 -8.61 -13.86
C THR A 52 7.25 -9.10 -15.21
N ILE A 53 7.84 -8.19 -15.99
CA ILE A 53 8.39 -8.48 -17.32
C ILE A 53 9.63 -9.37 -17.23
N VAL A 54 10.56 -9.09 -16.32
CA VAL A 54 11.81 -9.88 -16.16
C VAL A 54 11.56 -11.40 -16.04
N PRO A 55 10.74 -11.89 -15.09
CA PRO A 55 10.46 -13.32 -14.96
C PRO A 55 9.63 -13.86 -16.12
N MET A 56 8.80 -13.04 -16.80
CA MET A 56 8.07 -13.46 -17.99
C MET A 56 9.03 -13.70 -19.17
N VAL A 57 10.03 -12.83 -19.37
CA VAL A 57 11.10 -13.04 -20.35
C VAL A 57 11.91 -14.29 -20.02
N GLN A 58 12.26 -14.49 -18.74
CA GLN A 58 12.93 -15.71 -18.29
C GLN A 58 12.07 -16.95 -18.58
N PHE A 59 10.77 -16.91 -18.26
CA PHE A 59 9.84 -18.01 -18.52
C PHE A 59 9.77 -18.36 -20.01
N LEU A 60 9.66 -17.36 -20.89
CA LEU A 60 9.70 -17.58 -22.34
C LEU A 60 11.05 -18.22 -22.75
N ALA A 61 12.17 -17.67 -22.30
CA ALA A 61 13.50 -18.20 -22.60
C ALA A 61 13.66 -19.66 -22.13
N TYR A 62 13.18 -19.99 -20.93
CA TYR A 62 13.21 -21.36 -20.40
C TYR A 62 12.37 -22.32 -21.24
N ARG A 63 11.18 -21.89 -21.69
CA ARG A 63 10.29 -22.72 -22.54
C ARG A 63 10.93 -23.06 -23.89
N PHE A 64 11.74 -22.17 -24.46
CA PHE A 64 12.46 -22.43 -25.72
C PHE A 64 13.75 -23.25 -25.54
N SER A 65 14.31 -23.32 -24.32
CA SER A 65 15.61 -23.94 -24.08
C SER A 65 15.60 -25.45 -23.79
N ASN A 66 14.44 -26.13 -23.77
CA ASN A 66 14.30 -27.54 -23.35
C ASN A 66 14.95 -27.89 -21.99
N ALA A 67 15.29 -26.89 -21.18
CA ALA A 67 15.95 -27.08 -19.90
C ALA A 67 14.94 -27.55 -18.85
N ARG A 68 15.22 -28.72 -18.27
CA ARG A 68 14.44 -29.37 -17.21
C ARG A 68 14.23 -28.45 -16.00
N GLY A 69 13.00 -28.44 -15.49
CA GLY A 69 12.76 -28.17 -14.08
C GLY A 69 11.37 -27.62 -13.77
N ILE A 70 10.36 -28.48 -13.56
CA ILE A 70 9.09 -28.07 -12.93
C ILE A 70 9.35 -27.30 -11.61
N ARG A 71 10.44 -27.64 -10.90
CA ARG A 71 10.89 -26.94 -9.69
C ARG A 71 11.32 -25.49 -9.93
N SER A 72 12.04 -25.18 -11.02
CA SER A 72 12.44 -23.79 -11.30
C SER A 72 11.24 -22.94 -11.70
N LEU A 73 10.30 -23.53 -12.44
CA LEU A 73 9.05 -22.88 -12.84
C LEU A 73 8.19 -22.53 -11.61
N LEU A 74 8.07 -23.47 -10.67
CA LEU A 74 7.31 -23.28 -9.43
C LEU A 74 7.93 -22.19 -8.54
N LEU A 75 9.26 -22.16 -8.41
CA LEU A 75 9.96 -21.09 -7.68
C LEU A 75 9.75 -19.72 -8.33
N VAL A 76 9.82 -19.63 -9.65
CA VAL A 76 9.55 -18.39 -10.39
C VAL A 76 8.11 -17.93 -10.18
N THR A 77 7.12 -18.84 -10.22
CA THR A 77 5.71 -18.49 -9.97
C THR A 77 5.48 -18.00 -8.54
N ILE A 78 6.07 -18.64 -7.53
CA ILE A 78 5.96 -18.19 -6.13
C ILE A 78 6.61 -16.81 -5.97
N TYR A 79 7.83 -16.63 -6.49
CA TYR A 79 8.53 -15.35 -6.43
C TYR A 79 7.75 -14.23 -7.11
N PHE A 80 7.15 -14.52 -8.27
CA PHE A 80 6.29 -13.60 -9.00
C PHE A 80 5.03 -13.24 -8.23
N GLY A 81 4.30 -14.23 -7.70
CA GLY A 81 3.10 -14.00 -6.90
C GLY A 81 3.41 -13.15 -5.66
N PHE A 82 4.51 -13.43 -4.98
CA PHE A 82 4.97 -12.66 -3.83
C PHE A 82 5.35 -11.23 -4.21
N SER A 83 6.05 -11.04 -5.34
CA SER A 83 6.42 -9.72 -5.85
C SER A 83 5.19 -8.88 -6.18
N ILE A 84 4.19 -9.46 -6.85
CA ILE A 84 2.92 -8.76 -7.13
C ILE A 84 2.24 -8.36 -5.83
N LEU A 85 2.12 -9.27 -4.86
CA LEU A 85 1.52 -8.94 -3.56
C LEU A 85 2.25 -7.78 -2.87
N MET A 86 3.58 -7.80 -2.89
CA MET A 86 4.41 -6.80 -2.20
C MET A 86 4.34 -5.41 -2.83
N TYR A 87 4.18 -5.30 -4.14
CA TYR A 87 4.17 -4.00 -4.82
C TYR A 87 2.77 -3.54 -5.23
N ALA A 88 1.89 -4.43 -5.68
CA ALA A 88 0.55 -4.07 -6.16
C ALA A 88 -0.38 -3.63 -5.03
N ILE A 89 -0.33 -4.28 -3.86
CA ILE A 89 -1.19 -3.93 -2.73
C ILE A 89 -0.90 -2.52 -2.19
N PRO A 90 0.35 -2.13 -1.87
CA PRO A 90 0.62 -0.78 -1.38
C PRO A 90 0.36 0.26 -2.47
N THR A 91 0.64 -0.05 -3.73
CA THR A 91 0.29 0.83 -4.87
C THR A 91 -1.22 1.05 -4.96
N TRP A 92 -2.02 -0.01 -4.84
CA TRP A 92 -3.48 0.08 -4.82
C TRP A 92 -3.99 0.92 -3.65
N LYS A 93 -3.44 0.72 -2.45
CA LYS A 93 -3.78 1.51 -1.27
C LYS A 93 -3.39 2.98 -1.42
N LEU A 94 -2.27 3.26 -2.08
CA LEU A 94 -1.83 4.62 -2.40
C LEU A 94 -2.83 5.31 -3.36
N PHE A 95 -3.33 4.59 -4.36
CA PHE A 95 -4.40 5.10 -5.23
C PHE A 95 -5.70 5.39 -4.46
N GLN A 96 -6.09 4.53 -3.51
CA GLN A 96 -7.25 4.78 -2.65
C GLN A 96 -7.06 6.05 -1.80
N ALA A 97 -5.86 6.25 -1.23
CA ALA A 97 -5.53 7.46 -0.49
C ALA A 97 -5.60 8.72 -1.38
N ILE A 98 -5.06 8.66 -2.59
CA ILE A 98 -5.14 9.77 -3.57
C ILE A 98 -6.61 10.06 -3.95
N GLN A 99 -7.44 9.03 -4.16
CA GLN A 99 -8.85 9.21 -4.48
C GLN A 99 -9.64 9.87 -3.34
N SER A 100 -9.36 9.50 -2.09
CA SER A 100 -9.99 10.14 -0.92
C SER A 100 -9.65 11.63 -0.88
N LEU A 101 -8.41 12.00 -1.23
CA LEU A 101 -7.99 13.38 -1.25
C LEU A 101 -8.61 14.19 -2.40
N ARG A 102 -8.78 13.57 -3.57
CA ARG A 102 -9.51 14.20 -4.69
C ARG A 102 -10.96 14.49 -4.32
N ARG A 103 -11.63 13.56 -3.62
CA ARG A 103 -13.00 13.75 -3.11
C ARG A 103 -13.08 14.88 -2.08
N TYR A 104 -12.07 15.00 -1.23
CA TYR A 104 -12.00 16.10 -0.27
C TYR A 104 -11.91 17.46 -0.97
N ARG A 105 -11.13 17.53 -2.06
CA ARG A 105 -11.03 18.74 -2.89
C ARG A 105 -12.36 19.12 -3.54
N SER A 106 -13.20 18.16 -3.92
CA SER A 106 -14.55 18.39 -4.45
C SER A 106 -15.61 18.64 -3.38
N ARG A 107 -15.21 18.84 -2.11
CA ARG A 107 -16.10 19.02 -0.94
C ARG A 107 -17.11 17.88 -0.73
N SER A 108 -16.81 16.68 -1.24
CA SER A 108 -17.69 15.51 -1.16
C SER A 108 -17.30 14.52 -0.07
N SER A 109 -16.29 14.85 0.75
CA SER A 109 -15.82 14.00 1.86
C SER A 109 -15.26 14.83 3.00
N SER A 110 -15.27 14.26 4.20
CA SER A 110 -14.72 14.86 5.43
C SER A 110 -13.20 14.73 5.52
N VAL A 111 -12.54 15.59 6.31
CA VAL A 111 -11.09 15.47 6.63
C VAL A 111 -10.77 14.10 7.24
N LEU A 112 -11.69 13.58 8.05
CA LEU A 112 -11.56 12.28 8.71
C LEU A 112 -11.38 11.14 7.70
N GLU A 113 -12.12 11.14 6.58
CA GLU A 113 -11.98 10.13 5.53
C GLU A 113 -10.60 10.15 4.86
N VAL A 114 -10.04 11.33 4.65
CA VAL A 114 -8.68 11.49 4.10
C VAL A 114 -7.65 10.91 5.06
N VAL A 115 -7.74 11.25 6.35
CA VAL A 115 -6.82 10.76 7.38
C VAL A 115 -6.92 9.24 7.51
N GLN A 116 -8.13 8.68 7.51
CA GLN A 116 -8.34 7.22 7.54
C GLN A 116 -7.75 6.53 6.31
N GLY A 117 -7.89 7.12 5.12
CA GLY A 117 -7.27 6.62 3.88
C GLY A 117 -5.74 6.59 3.97
N GLN A 118 -5.13 7.67 4.46
CA GLN A 118 -3.69 7.77 4.68
C GLN A 118 -3.19 6.76 5.72
N LEU A 119 -3.89 6.62 6.84
CA LEU A 119 -3.53 5.69 7.91
C LEU A 119 -3.63 4.23 7.43
N SER A 120 -4.64 3.90 6.64
CA SER A 120 -4.80 2.57 6.02
C SER A 120 -3.64 2.24 5.08
N PHE A 121 -3.17 3.22 4.29
CA PHE A 121 -2.00 3.07 3.45
C PHE A 121 -0.74 2.78 4.28
N TRP A 122 -0.42 3.64 5.26
CA TRP A 122 0.78 3.46 6.10
C TRP A 122 0.75 2.16 6.90
N ARG A 123 -0.41 1.75 7.41
CA ARG A 123 -0.58 0.46 8.07
C ARG A 123 -0.26 -0.70 7.12
N THR A 124 -0.69 -0.62 5.87
CA THR A 124 -0.39 -1.63 4.85
C THR A 124 1.10 -1.70 4.54
N VAL A 125 1.75 -0.55 4.37
CA VAL A 125 3.21 -0.47 4.18
C VAL A 125 3.96 -1.04 5.38
N GLY A 126 3.52 -0.72 6.60
CA GLY A 126 4.09 -1.24 7.84
C GLY A 126 4.02 -2.76 7.94
N TRP A 127 2.88 -3.37 7.59
CA TRP A 127 2.74 -4.83 7.54
C TRP A 127 3.68 -5.48 6.53
N ILE A 128 3.78 -4.89 5.34
CA ILE A 128 4.69 -5.37 4.28
C ILE A 128 6.15 -5.28 4.73
N ALA A 129 6.55 -4.15 5.32
CA ALA A 129 7.90 -3.98 5.85
C ALA A 129 8.22 -4.99 6.95
N MET A 130 7.29 -5.25 7.87
CA MET A 130 7.45 -6.27 8.92
C MET A 130 7.64 -7.67 8.32
N LEU A 131 6.85 -8.04 7.31
CA LEU A 131 6.99 -9.32 6.60
C LEU A 131 8.34 -9.45 5.90
N LEU A 132 8.82 -8.38 5.25
CA LEU A 132 10.13 -8.36 4.59
C LEU A 132 11.26 -8.51 5.61
N VAL A 133 11.21 -7.79 6.73
CA VAL A 133 12.20 -7.91 7.81
C VAL A 133 12.23 -9.35 8.35
N ALA A 134 11.07 -9.94 8.63
CA ALA A 134 10.98 -11.32 9.10
C ALA A 134 11.57 -12.31 8.07
N TYR A 135 11.27 -12.12 6.78
CA TYR A 135 11.81 -12.92 5.69
C TYR A 135 13.33 -12.82 5.59
N TYR A 136 13.90 -11.60 5.61
CA TYR A 136 15.35 -11.41 5.55
C TYR A 136 16.06 -11.94 6.79
N LEU A 137 15.46 -11.77 7.98
CA LEU A 137 15.99 -12.35 9.21
C LEU A 137 16.06 -13.88 9.10
N PHE A 138 14.99 -14.51 8.61
CA PHE A 138 14.96 -15.95 8.37
C PHE A 138 16.02 -16.38 7.35
N ALA A 139 16.19 -15.65 6.24
CA ALA A 139 17.20 -15.93 5.24
C ALA A 139 18.64 -15.82 5.79
N ILE A 140 18.91 -14.82 6.65
CA ILE A 140 20.19 -14.66 7.34
C ILE A 140 20.44 -15.83 8.28
N LEU A 141 19.46 -16.19 9.12
CA LEU A 141 19.58 -17.33 10.03
C LEU A 141 19.81 -18.63 9.24
N TYR A 142 19.04 -18.88 8.19
CA TYR A 142 19.21 -20.04 7.33
C TYR A 142 20.62 -20.06 6.70
N SER A 143 21.12 -18.94 6.19
CA SER A 143 22.47 -18.83 5.65
C SER A 143 23.54 -19.09 6.70
N LEU A 144 23.35 -18.61 7.94
CA LEU A 144 24.27 -18.85 9.05
C LEU A 144 24.33 -20.34 9.45
N PHE A 145 23.18 -20.99 9.61
CA PHE A 145 23.12 -22.39 10.03
C PHE A 145 23.51 -23.37 8.91
N TYR A 146 23.10 -23.12 7.67
CA TYR A 146 23.29 -24.07 6.56
C TYR A 146 24.40 -23.68 5.59
N GLY A 147 24.73 -22.40 5.45
CA GLY A 147 25.76 -21.89 4.53
C GLY A 147 27.19 -21.99 5.07
N PHE A 148 27.38 -21.89 6.39
CA PHE A 148 28.71 -22.00 7.02
C PHE A 148 29.06 -23.41 7.51
N GLY A 149 28.29 -24.43 7.13
CA GLY A 149 28.61 -25.81 7.46
C GLY A 149 28.49 -26.17 8.94
N VAL A 150 27.77 -25.37 9.75
CA VAL A 150 27.42 -25.72 11.13
C VAL A 150 26.38 -26.84 11.06
N ARG A 151 26.84 -28.08 10.88
CA ARG A 151 25.96 -29.26 10.94
C ARG A 151 25.32 -29.29 12.33
N PRO A 152 23.99 -29.37 12.43
CA PRO A 152 23.35 -29.60 13.72
C PRO A 152 23.84 -30.96 14.23
N PHE A 153 24.44 -30.94 15.42
CA PHE A 153 24.84 -32.14 16.16
C PHE A 153 23.61 -32.99 16.51
#